data_AF-A0A9D8XHK9-F1
#
_entry.id   AF-A0A9D8XHK9-F1
#
_cell.length_a   1.000
_cell.length_b   1.000
_cell.length_c   1.000
_cell.angle_alpha   90.00
_cell.angle_beta   90.00
_cell.angle_gamma   90.00
#
_symmetry.space_group_name_H-M   'P 1'
#
loop_
_entity.id
_entity.type
_entity.pdbx_description
1 polymer ?
#
loop_
_entity_poly.entity_id
_entity_poly.type
_entity_poly.pdbx_seq_one_letter_code
_entity_poly.pdbx_strand_id
1 'polypeptide(L)'
;MKRALTLIAIALVATSCIDNSITNFFKRRADVSNSEESLSGEPNSNYDPVTDSYYEQRVDDGDYPITRVRKLVFADIANLSKSQLRIMRNEIYARHGYIFSSPDLTSYFGSKPWYIPTSKTVNLNSIESYNVNFIKQYE
;
A
#
# COMPACT_ATOMS: atom_id res chain seq x y z
N MET A 1 2.08 -42.89 29.05
CA MET A 1 1.13 -41.93 28.45
C MET A 1 1.42 -40.55 29.01
N LYS A 2 1.63 -39.58 28.10
CA LYS A 2 1.61 -38.11 28.25
C LYS A 2 2.71 -37.46 29.12
N ARG A 3 3.67 -36.86 28.41
CA ARG A 3 4.72 -35.95 28.90
C ARG A 3 4.07 -34.64 29.38
N ALA A 4 4.44 -34.19 30.58
CA ALA A 4 4.02 -32.91 31.15
C ALA A 4 4.75 -31.75 30.45
N LEU A 5 3.98 -30.77 29.97
CA LEU A 5 4.45 -29.56 29.31
C LEU A 5 4.98 -28.55 30.34
N THR A 6 6.19 -28.08 30.07
CA THR A 6 6.88 -26.98 30.75
C THR A 6 6.04 -25.70 30.72
N LEU A 7 5.67 -25.20 31.89
CA LEU A 7 5.17 -23.84 32.11
C LEU A 7 6.36 -22.88 32.13
N ILE A 8 6.48 -22.02 31.12
CA ILE A 8 7.29 -20.80 31.23
C ILE A 8 6.35 -19.66 31.60
N ALA A 9 6.48 -19.22 32.84
CA ALA A 9 6.00 -17.95 33.30
C ALA A 9 6.93 -16.84 32.80
N ILE A 10 6.39 -15.83 32.12
CA ILE A 10 6.93 -14.47 32.19
C ILE A 10 5.73 -13.55 32.44
N ALA A 11 5.70 -13.00 33.65
CA ALA A 11 4.80 -11.94 34.04
C ALA A 11 5.51 -10.59 33.92
N LEU A 12 4.68 -9.54 33.79
CA LEU A 12 4.91 -8.11 34.07
C LEU A 12 5.36 -7.24 32.89
N VAL A 13 4.45 -6.40 32.40
CA VAL A 13 4.39 -5.00 32.84
C VAL A 13 2.93 -4.60 33.04
N ALA A 14 2.65 -4.02 34.21
CA ALA A 14 1.39 -3.38 34.53
C ALA A 14 1.39 -1.93 34.04
N THR A 15 0.29 -1.50 33.44
CA THR A 15 -0.22 -0.13 33.59
C THR A 15 -1.74 -0.18 33.48
N SER A 16 -2.40 -0.01 34.63
CA SER A 16 -3.74 0.58 34.72
C SER A 16 -3.75 1.86 33.85
N CYS A 17 -4.72 2.12 32.98
CA CYS A 17 -6.16 2.10 33.18
C CYS A 17 -6.81 1.78 31.82
N ILE A 18 -7.79 0.87 31.79
CA ILE A 18 -8.68 0.75 30.62
C ILE A 18 -10.00 1.40 31.03
N ASP A 19 -10.22 2.60 30.49
CA ASP A 19 -11.46 3.36 30.64
C ASP A 19 -12.68 2.56 30.18
N ASN A 20 -13.80 2.76 30.86
CA ASN A 20 -15.15 2.22 30.58
C ASN A 20 -15.74 2.66 29.20
N SER A 21 -14.90 3.08 28.25
CA SER A 21 -15.30 3.50 26.90
C SER A 21 -15.41 2.32 25.92
N ILE A 22 -14.75 1.19 26.19
CA ILE A 22 -14.77 0.01 25.30
C ILE A 22 -16.13 -0.68 25.28
N THR A 23 -16.89 -0.66 26.37
CA THR A 23 -18.15 -1.40 26.49
C THR A 23 -19.31 -0.80 25.70
N ASN A 24 -19.26 0.49 25.35
CA ASN A 24 -20.29 1.11 24.51
C ASN A 24 -20.08 0.87 23.01
N PHE A 25 -18.96 0.26 22.61
CA PHE A 25 -18.65 -0.01 21.21
C PHE A 25 -19.50 -1.15 20.60
N PHE A 26 -19.95 -2.10 21.41
CA PHE A 26 -20.71 -3.26 20.92
C PHE A 26 -22.22 -3.04 20.77
N LYS A 27 -22.78 -1.86 21.09
CA LYS A 27 -24.25 -1.66 21.14
C LYS A 27 -24.85 -0.70 20.10
N ARG A 28 -24.07 -0.18 19.14
CA ARG A 28 -24.52 0.86 18.20
C ARG A 28 -24.32 0.53 16.71
N ARG A 29 -24.70 -0.68 16.28
CA ARG A 29 -24.86 -0.99 14.84
C ARG A 29 -26.32 -1.33 14.49
N ALA A 30 -27.20 -0.36 14.73
CA ALA A 30 -28.44 -0.22 13.98
C ALA A 30 -28.62 1.28 13.69
N ASP A 31 -28.82 1.56 12.41
CA ASP A 31 -29.22 2.83 11.81
C ASP A 31 -28.17 3.92 11.52
N VAL A 32 -28.23 4.33 10.25
CA VAL A 32 -28.01 5.66 9.67
C VAL A 32 -26.70 5.91 8.90
N SER A 33 -26.98 6.40 7.70
CA SER A 33 -26.17 6.86 6.58
C SER A 33 -25.14 7.97 6.86
N ASN A 34 -24.14 7.96 5.97
CA ASN A 34 -23.40 9.08 5.41
C ASN A 34 -22.10 9.55 6.10
N SER A 35 -21.06 9.52 5.26
CA SER A 35 -19.88 10.41 5.17
C SER A 35 -18.92 10.59 6.36
N GLU A 36 -17.64 10.37 6.03
CA GLU A 36 -16.37 10.82 6.64
C GLU A 36 -15.81 10.05 7.84
N GLU A 37 -14.75 9.25 7.60
CA GLU A 37 -13.77 8.90 8.64
C GLU A 37 -12.46 8.44 7.95
N SER A 38 -11.40 9.24 7.96
CA SER A 38 -10.39 9.41 9.01
C SER A 38 -9.51 8.17 9.25
N LEU A 39 -8.22 8.41 9.08
CA LEU A 39 -7.12 7.46 9.04
C LEU A 39 -6.87 6.79 10.40
N SER A 40 -7.13 5.49 10.50
CA SER A 40 -6.38 4.57 11.37
C SER A 40 -6.63 3.13 10.93
N GLY A 41 -5.89 2.67 9.92
CA GLY A 41 -5.95 1.29 9.46
C GLY A 41 -4.88 0.44 10.14
N GLU A 42 -5.29 -0.34 11.14
CA GLU A 42 -4.57 -1.57 11.54
C GLU A 42 -4.37 -2.47 10.31
N PRO A 43 -3.28 -3.26 10.22
CA PRO A 43 -3.05 -4.11 9.07
C PRO A 43 -4.08 -5.24 9.04
N ASN A 44 -5.03 -5.15 8.11
CA ASN A 44 -5.90 -6.30 7.81
C ASN A 44 -5.04 -7.39 7.16
N SER A 45 -4.59 -8.34 8.00
CA SER A 45 -3.95 -9.59 7.59
C SER A 45 -4.99 -10.54 6.98
N ASN A 46 -5.54 -10.15 5.83
CA ASN A 46 -6.06 -11.09 4.85
C ASN A 46 -5.20 -10.95 3.60
N TYR A 47 -3.99 -11.50 3.68
CA TYR A 47 -3.28 -11.91 2.48
C TYR A 47 -4.04 -13.11 1.91
N ASP A 48 -5.11 -12.81 1.18
CA ASP A 48 -5.88 -13.81 0.46
C ASP A 48 -5.15 -14.14 -0.85
N PRO A 49 -4.61 -15.37 -1.00
CA PRO A 49 -3.95 -15.81 -2.23
C PRO A 49 -4.88 -15.82 -3.45
N VAL A 50 -6.19 -15.55 -3.30
CA VAL A 50 -7.13 -15.40 -4.41
C VAL A 50 -6.90 -14.11 -5.23
N THR A 51 -6.13 -13.14 -4.72
CA THR A 51 -5.87 -11.88 -5.44
C THR A 51 -5.00 -12.02 -6.70
N ASP A 52 -4.17 -13.06 -6.84
CA ASP A 52 -3.33 -13.28 -8.03
C ASP A 52 -4.17 -13.48 -9.32
N SER A 53 -5.33 -14.15 -9.19
CA SER A 53 -6.17 -14.49 -10.36
C SER A 53 -6.86 -13.30 -11.04
N TYR A 54 -6.96 -12.14 -10.37
CA TYR A 54 -7.62 -10.95 -10.93
C TYR A 54 -6.65 -9.99 -11.65
N TYR A 55 -5.34 -10.13 -11.41
CA TYR A 55 -4.32 -9.26 -12.01
C TYR A 55 -3.77 -9.79 -13.35
N GLU A 56 -3.95 -11.08 -13.64
CA GLU A 56 -3.49 -11.67 -14.91
C GLU A 56 -4.23 -11.10 -16.14
N GLN A 57 -5.40 -10.49 -15.98
CA GLN A 57 -6.22 -10.03 -17.11
C GLN A 57 -5.78 -8.67 -17.70
N ARG A 58 -4.79 -7.99 -17.09
CA ARG A 58 -4.18 -6.77 -17.66
C ARG A 58 -2.69 -6.83 -17.43
N VAL A 59 -1.98 -7.54 -18.31
CA VAL A 59 -0.52 -7.49 -18.39
C VAL A 59 -0.15 -6.06 -18.79
N ASP A 60 0.05 -5.21 -17.80
CA ASP A 60 0.53 -3.85 -17.96
C ASP A 60 2.05 -3.93 -17.88
N ASP A 61 2.75 -3.65 -18.99
CA ASP A 61 4.17 -4.02 -19.26
C ASP A 61 5.22 -3.36 -18.33
N GLY A 62 4.80 -2.69 -17.26
CA GLY A 62 5.71 -2.08 -16.28
C GLY A 62 5.98 -2.99 -15.09
N ASP A 63 6.92 -2.58 -14.25
CA ASP A 63 7.45 -3.42 -13.19
C ASP A 63 6.53 -3.39 -11.96
N TYR A 64 5.66 -2.37 -11.85
CA TYR A 64 4.74 -2.16 -10.73
C TYR A 64 3.28 -1.90 -11.17
N PRO A 65 2.66 -2.82 -11.91
CA PRO A 65 1.32 -2.62 -12.50
C PRO A 65 0.20 -2.46 -11.45
N ILE A 66 0.42 -3.03 -10.25
CA ILE A 66 -0.50 -2.94 -9.11
C ILE A 66 -0.84 -1.50 -8.70
N THR A 67 0.09 -0.57 -8.93
CA THR A 67 -0.03 0.85 -8.57
C THR A 67 -1.19 1.58 -9.26
N ARG A 68 -1.70 1.05 -10.36
CA ARG A 68 -2.85 1.59 -11.09
C ARG A 68 -4.18 0.99 -10.64
N VAL A 69 -4.15 -0.21 -10.07
CA VAL A 69 -5.35 -1.03 -9.87
C VAL A 69 -5.96 -0.82 -8.48
N ARG A 70 -5.13 -0.73 -7.43
CA ARG A 70 -5.60 -0.51 -6.07
C ARG A 70 -4.66 0.36 -5.26
N LYS A 71 -5.16 0.83 -4.11
CA LYS A 71 -4.33 1.47 -3.09
C LYS A 71 -3.31 0.47 -2.54
N LEU A 72 -2.08 0.92 -2.39
CA LEU A 72 -1.00 0.14 -1.80
C LEU A 72 -1.16 0.07 -0.29
N VAL A 73 -0.68 -1.03 0.27
CA VAL A 73 -0.49 -1.25 1.70
C VAL A 73 1.00 -1.46 1.97
N PHE A 74 1.42 -1.40 3.25
CA PHE A 74 2.82 -1.54 3.62
C PHE A 74 3.45 -2.85 3.10
N ALA A 75 2.69 -3.94 3.09
CA ALA A 75 3.16 -5.24 2.58
C ALA A 75 3.60 -5.19 1.11
N ASP A 76 3.01 -4.32 0.28
CA ASP A 76 3.37 -4.19 -1.14
C ASP A 76 4.77 -3.57 -1.35
N ILE A 77 5.27 -2.85 -0.35
CA ILE A 77 6.50 -2.05 -0.45
C ILE A 77 7.59 -2.47 0.55
N ALA A 78 7.26 -3.33 1.53
CA ALA A 78 8.10 -3.62 2.69
C ALA A 78 9.50 -4.16 2.36
N ASN A 79 9.66 -4.82 1.21
CA ASN A 79 10.92 -5.42 0.77
C ASN A 79 11.60 -4.63 -0.36
N LEU A 80 11.11 -3.43 -0.69
CA LEU A 80 11.69 -2.60 -1.74
C LEU A 80 12.71 -1.63 -1.14
N SER A 81 13.85 -1.49 -1.82
CA SER A 81 14.83 -0.46 -1.50
C SER A 81 14.31 0.92 -1.87
N LYS A 82 14.93 1.98 -1.31
CA LYS A 82 14.60 3.38 -1.67
C LYS A 82 14.69 3.64 -3.18
N SER A 83 15.64 3.03 -3.88
CA SER A 83 15.73 3.18 -5.34
C SER A 83 14.57 2.47 -6.05
N GLN A 84 14.17 1.29 -5.60
CA GLN A 84 12.99 0.59 -6.13
C GLN A 84 11.70 1.36 -5.86
N LEU A 85 11.54 1.92 -4.66
CA LEU A 85 10.41 2.81 -4.33
C LEU A 85 10.37 4.03 -5.24
N ARG A 86 11.54 4.64 -5.52
CA ARG A 86 11.64 5.74 -6.47
C ARG A 86 11.22 5.34 -7.87
N ILE A 87 11.63 4.16 -8.34
CA ILE A 87 11.17 3.65 -9.64
C ILE A 87 9.66 3.41 -9.62
N MET A 88 9.12 2.71 -8.61
CA MET A 88 7.70 2.43 -8.45
C MET A 88 6.84 3.70 -8.46
N ARG A 89 7.25 4.74 -7.72
CA ARG A 89 6.57 6.03 -7.70
C ARG A 89 6.63 6.71 -9.07
N ASN A 90 7.78 6.67 -9.74
CA ASN A 90 7.95 7.32 -11.05
C ASN A 90 7.29 6.53 -12.19
N GLU A 91 7.06 5.22 -12.05
CA GLU A 91 6.32 4.43 -13.04
C GLU A 91 4.89 4.97 -13.20
N ILE A 92 4.25 5.36 -12.10
CA ILE A 92 2.93 5.99 -12.12
C ILE A 92 2.94 7.22 -13.04
N TYR A 93 3.95 8.09 -12.91
CA TYR A 93 4.11 9.26 -13.78
C TYR A 93 4.46 8.88 -15.23
N ALA A 94 5.30 7.87 -15.42
CA ALA A 94 5.75 7.40 -16.73
C ALA A 94 4.58 6.87 -17.57
N ARG A 95 3.60 6.18 -16.96
CA ARG A 95 2.40 5.69 -17.65
C ARG A 95 1.52 6.81 -18.21
N HIS A 96 1.62 8.01 -17.64
CA HIS A 96 0.95 9.22 -18.15
C HIS A 96 1.83 10.04 -19.11
N GLY A 97 2.99 9.51 -19.49
CA GLY A 97 3.92 10.17 -20.41
C GLY A 97 4.69 11.34 -19.79
N TYR A 98 4.93 11.32 -18.47
CA TYR A 98 5.71 12.37 -17.81
C TYR A 98 7.14 12.42 -18.37
N ILE A 99 7.64 13.61 -18.71
CA ILE A 99 9.00 13.83 -19.19
C ILE A 99 9.95 14.01 -18.01
N PHE A 100 10.82 13.02 -17.78
CA PHE A 100 11.83 13.08 -16.73
C PHE A 100 13.05 13.92 -17.13
N SER A 101 13.53 14.76 -16.20
CA SER A 101 14.80 15.48 -16.33
C SER A 101 15.98 14.73 -15.70
N SER A 102 15.70 13.75 -14.84
CA SER A 102 16.72 12.99 -14.12
C SER A 102 17.35 11.96 -15.06
N PRO A 103 18.67 11.98 -15.33
CA PRO A 103 19.27 11.13 -16.35
C PRO A 103 19.04 9.63 -16.15
N ASP A 104 19.02 9.19 -14.90
CA ASP A 104 18.75 7.81 -14.52
C ASP A 104 17.30 7.40 -14.80
N LEU A 105 16.31 8.26 -14.52
CA LEU A 105 14.90 7.99 -14.83
C LEU A 105 14.63 8.05 -16.33
N THR A 106 15.24 9.01 -17.03
CA THR A 106 15.17 9.11 -18.49
C THR A 106 15.73 7.85 -19.14
N SER A 107 16.89 7.36 -18.67
CA SER A 107 17.49 6.13 -19.19
C SER A 107 16.65 4.89 -18.85
N TYR A 108 16.19 4.78 -17.60
CA TYR A 108 15.41 3.64 -17.16
C TYR A 108 14.07 3.53 -17.90
N PHE A 109 13.24 4.58 -17.89
CA PHE A 109 11.94 4.54 -18.56
C PHE A 109 12.07 4.61 -20.09
N GLY A 110 13.09 5.31 -20.61
CA GLY A 110 13.38 5.31 -22.05
C GLY A 110 13.72 3.93 -22.63
N SER A 111 14.11 2.98 -21.79
CA SER A 111 14.31 1.57 -22.20
C SER A 111 13.03 0.74 -22.23
N LYS A 112 11.91 1.26 -21.70
CA LYS A 112 10.64 0.54 -21.61
C LYS A 112 9.82 0.78 -22.88
N PRO A 113 9.38 -0.27 -23.61
CA PRO A 113 8.67 -0.11 -24.89
C PRO A 113 7.31 0.59 -24.76
N TRP A 114 6.69 0.54 -23.58
CA TRP A 114 5.40 1.17 -23.30
C TRP A 114 5.52 2.66 -22.91
N TYR A 115 6.72 3.16 -22.62
CA TYR A 115 6.89 4.54 -22.17
C TYR A 115 6.98 5.49 -23.35
N ILE A 116 6.04 6.43 -23.42
CA ILE A 116 5.99 7.48 -24.44
C ILE A 116 5.99 8.85 -23.73
N PRO A 117 7.10 9.61 -23.75
CA PRO A 117 7.17 10.93 -23.13
C PRO A 117 6.32 11.96 -23.91
N THR A 118 5.36 12.60 -23.25
CA THR A 118 4.41 13.55 -23.87
C THR A 118 4.35 14.91 -23.19
N SER A 119 4.45 14.98 -21.85
CA SER A 119 4.21 16.22 -21.10
C SER A 119 5.03 16.33 -19.81
N LYS A 120 5.34 17.56 -19.38
CA LYS A 120 5.89 17.83 -18.03
C LYS A 120 4.82 17.95 -16.94
N THR A 121 3.55 17.83 -17.32
CA THR A 121 2.40 17.90 -16.41
C THR A 121 1.47 16.74 -16.74
N VAL A 122 1.13 15.96 -15.73
CA VAL A 122 0.23 14.79 -15.85
C VAL A 122 -0.85 14.85 -14.77
N ASN A 123 -2.01 14.30 -15.07
CA ASN A 123 -3.13 14.21 -14.14
C ASN A 123 -3.23 12.78 -13.62
N LEU A 124 -3.07 12.61 -12.31
CA LEU A 124 -3.20 11.31 -11.66
C LEU A 124 -4.63 11.12 -11.15
N ASN A 125 -5.13 9.89 -11.22
CA ASN A 125 -6.40 9.57 -10.58
C ASN A 125 -6.24 9.48 -9.04
N SER A 126 -7.34 9.22 -8.32
CA SER A 126 -7.34 9.17 -6.85
C SER A 126 -6.50 8.02 -6.26
N ILE A 127 -6.45 6.86 -6.94
CA ILE A 127 -5.62 5.71 -6.54
C ILE A 127 -4.14 6.03 -6.75
N GLU A 128 -3.80 6.55 -7.92
CA GLU A 128 -2.42 6.90 -8.29
C GLU A 128 -1.88 8.02 -7.40
N SER A 129 -2.67 9.06 -7.14
CA SER A 129 -2.30 10.14 -6.24
C SER A 129 -2.07 9.65 -4.81
N TYR A 130 -2.92 8.75 -4.32
CA TYR A 130 -2.72 8.10 -3.03
C TYR A 130 -1.42 7.30 -3.02
N ASN A 131 -1.19 6.46 -4.04
CA ASN A 131 -0.02 5.58 -4.12
C ASN A 131 1.29 6.36 -4.22
N VAL A 132 1.33 7.45 -5.00
CA VAL A 132 2.49 8.35 -5.07
C VAL A 132 2.85 8.89 -3.69
N ASN A 133 1.86 9.40 -2.95
CA ASN A 133 2.05 9.96 -1.62
C ASN A 133 2.39 8.88 -0.59
N PHE A 134 1.81 7.69 -0.71
CA PHE A 134 2.13 6.55 0.13
C PHE A 134 3.58 6.12 -0.05
N ILE A 135 4.02 5.84 -1.29
CA ILE A 135 5.40 5.43 -1.59
C ILE A 135 6.40 6.50 -1.14
N LYS A 136 6.10 7.78 -1.37
CA LYS A 136 6.98 8.90 -0.97
C LYS A 136 7.26 8.96 0.53
N GLN A 137 6.38 8.43 1.39
CA GLN A 137 6.62 8.39 2.84
C GLN A 137 7.72 7.39 3.24
N TYR A 138 8.00 6.39 2.40
CA TYR A 138 8.96 5.31 2.70
C TYR A 138 10.23 5.35 1.83
N GLU A 139 10.29 6.23 0.82
CA GLU A 139 11.47 6.49 -0.02
C GLU A 139 12.60 7.22 0.72
#